data_AF-A0A970GXV9-F1
#
_entry.id   AF-A0A970GXV9-F1
#
_cell.length_a   1.000
_cell.length_b   1.000
_cell.length_c   1.000
_cell.angle_alpha   90.00
_cell.angle_beta   90.00
_cell.angle_gamma   90.00
#
_symmetry.space_group_name_H-M   'P 1'
#
loop_
_entity.id
_entity.type
_entity.pdbx_description
1 polymer ?
#
loop_
_entity_poly.entity_id
_entity_poly.type
_entity_poly.pdbx_seq_one_letter_code
_entity_poly.pdbx_strand_id
1 'polypeptide(L)'
;MKHNQPRIGLLPFYLKLYDDLQSARRDVFEDFQRRIAEGFEARGVSVVTAPVCRIAPEFAAAVTTFEQKGVDAIVTLHLAYSPSLEALEALQRTALPLILLDSTMDAAFAPGVSPSRIMYNHGVHGVMDLASVLRRVGRHFEIVAGHDSDPGVLDRAAGLARAARGAREMRGSRALRVGPAFHGMGDFAVTADVMRDSFDITVDEVGLEALDAAILKVGDDEIAAELAADRERYTCDISPEDHRRAVRVGLGLRRLIESGGYGAMSINFEVFKTADRPADTMPFLEVSKGMARGVGYGGEGDVLTAALVG
;
A
#
# COMPACT_ATOMS: atom_id res chain seq x y z
N MET A 1 -4.42 -12.25 -7.97
CA MET A 1 -4.18 -10.80 -7.78
C MET A 1 -2.86 -10.44 -8.44
N LYS A 2 -2.76 -9.26 -9.07
CA LYS A 2 -1.46 -8.77 -9.53
C LYS A 2 -0.68 -8.38 -8.28
N HIS A 3 0.28 -9.21 -7.86
CA HIS A 3 1.27 -8.81 -6.86
C HIS A 3 2.12 -7.70 -7.47
N ASN A 4 1.60 -6.48 -7.42
CA ASN A 4 2.34 -5.33 -7.91
C ASN A 4 3.27 -4.91 -6.79
N GLN A 5 4.56 -5.19 -7.00
CA GLN A 5 5.66 -4.78 -6.16
C GLN A 5 5.50 -3.29 -5.79
N PRO A 6 5.71 -2.89 -4.51
CA PRO A 6 5.70 -1.47 -4.14
C PRO A 6 6.72 -0.71 -4.99
N ARG A 7 6.39 0.52 -5.34
CA ARG A 7 7.20 1.37 -6.21
C ARG A 7 7.49 2.69 -5.51
N ILE A 8 8.75 3.11 -5.48
CA ILE A 8 9.14 4.42 -4.94
C ILE A 8 9.63 5.35 -6.05
N GLY A 9 9.50 6.67 -5.82
CA GLY A 9 10.25 7.68 -6.53
C GLY A 9 11.51 8.06 -5.75
N LEU A 10 12.70 7.75 -6.25
CA LEU A 10 13.96 8.17 -5.64
C LEU A 10 14.29 9.59 -6.11
N LEU A 11 14.33 10.55 -5.20
CA LEU A 11 14.49 11.97 -5.47
C LEU A 11 15.84 12.48 -4.94
N PRO A 12 16.86 12.64 -5.79
CA PRO A 12 18.17 13.10 -5.37
C PRO A 12 18.23 14.64 -5.25
N PHE A 13 18.69 15.15 -4.12
CA PHE A 13 18.80 16.58 -3.81
C PHE A 13 20.26 17.04 -3.92
N TYR A 14 20.48 18.20 -4.54
CA TYR A 14 21.80 18.80 -4.67
C TYR A 14 21.77 20.33 -4.65
N LEU A 15 22.94 20.96 -4.55
CA LEU A 15 23.11 22.40 -4.56
C LEU A 15 23.47 22.89 -5.97
N LYS A 16 22.63 23.75 -6.56
CA LYS A 16 22.92 24.35 -7.88
C LYS A 16 24.28 25.06 -7.94
N LEU A 17 24.67 25.77 -6.88
CA LEU A 17 25.95 26.48 -6.82
C LEU A 17 27.16 25.58 -7.10
N TYR A 18 27.13 24.32 -6.64
CA TYR A 18 28.25 23.40 -6.88
C TYR A 18 28.34 22.99 -8.34
N ASP A 19 27.22 22.80 -9.02
CA ASP A 19 27.23 22.52 -10.46
C ASP A 19 27.71 23.73 -11.26
N ASP A 20 27.34 24.93 -10.84
CA ASP A 20 27.74 26.18 -11.51
C ASP A 20 29.26 26.44 -11.39
N LEU A 21 29.86 26.01 -10.28
CA LEU A 21 31.30 26.18 -10.04
C LEU A 21 32.13 24.99 -10.55
N GLN A 22 31.66 23.76 -10.32
CA GLN A 22 32.41 22.52 -10.50
C GLN A 22 31.48 21.33 -10.83
N SER A 23 30.82 21.40 -11.98
CA SER A 23 29.85 20.39 -12.47
C SER A 23 30.33 18.93 -12.41
N ALA A 24 31.61 18.66 -12.68
CA ALA A 24 32.18 17.30 -12.62
C ALA A 24 32.14 16.67 -11.22
N ARG A 25 31.89 17.45 -10.16
CA ARG A 25 31.76 16.90 -8.80
C ARG A 25 30.50 16.07 -8.61
N ARG A 26 29.49 16.25 -9.44
CA ARG A 26 28.23 15.53 -9.30
C ARG A 26 28.38 14.04 -9.68
N ASP A 27 29.27 13.73 -10.61
CA ASP A 27 29.45 12.38 -11.16
C ASP A 27 29.79 11.34 -10.08
N VAL A 28 30.47 11.77 -9.00
CA VAL A 28 30.82 10.88 -7.87
C VAL A 28 29.59 10.33 -7.12
N PHE A 29 28.43 10.98 -7.25
CA PHE A 29 27.19 10.55 -6.59
C PHE A 29 26.38 9.56 -7.42
N GLU A 30 26.75 9.28 -8.67
CA GLU A 30 26.04 8.32 -9.52
C GLU A 30 26.06 6.91 -8.91
N ASP A 31 27.23 6.48 -8.46
CA ASP A 31 27.40 5.18 -7.80
C ASP A 31 26.63 5.10 -6.48
N PHE A 32 26.53 6.21 -5.75
CA PHE A 32 25.74 6.27 -4.51
C PHE A 32 24.25 6.12 -4.80
N GLN A 33 23.71 6.89 -5.75
CA GLN A 33 22.31 6.80 -6.15
C GLN A 33 21.96 5.40 -6.66
N ARG A 34 22.83 4.81 -7.50
CA ARG A 34 22.64 3.45 -8.02
C ARG A 34 22.59 2.42 -6.90
N ARG A 35 23.52 2.49 -5.94
CA ARG A 35 23.56 1.59 -4.79
C ARG A 35 22.31 1.68 -3.92
N ILE A 36 21.78 2.88 -3.69
CA ILE A 36 20.51 3.06 -2.98
C ILE A 36 19.35 2.43 -3.77
N ALA A 37 19.26 2.67 -5.07
CA ALA A 37 18.20 2.10 -5.91
C ALA A 37 18.25 0.56 -5.93
N GLU A 38 19.42 -0.02 -6.21
CA GLU A 38 19.64 -1.48 -6.18
C GLU A 38 19.32 -2.07 -4.80
N GLY A 39 19.61 -1.32 -3.74
CA GLY A 39 19.29 -1.69 -2.37
C GLY A 39 17.79 -1.82 -2.09
N PHE A 40 16.96 -0.95 -2.68
CA PHE A 40 15.49 -1.08 -2.63
C PHE A 40 15.00 -2.23 -3.52
N GLU A 41 15.56 -2.39 -4.71
CA GLU A 41 15.18 -3.44 -5.66
C GLU A 41 15.44 -4.84 -5.08
N ALA A 42 16.59 -5.03 -4.42
CA ALA A 42 16.92 -6.25 -3.69
C ALA A 42 15.92 -6.60 -2.57
N ARG A 43 15.13 -5.62 -2.10
CA ARG A 43 14.10 -5.76 -1.06
C ARG A 43 12.68 -5.83 -1.63
N GLY A 44 12.56 -6.07 -2.93
CA GLY A 44 11.27 -6.15 -3.60
C GLY A 44 10.56 -4.80 -3.63
N VAL A 45 11.28 -3.70 -3.85
CA VAL A 45 10.71 -2.37 -4.11
C VAL A 45 11.24 -1.84 -5.44
N SER A 46 10.35 -1.59 -6.41
CA SER A 46 10.75 -1.01 -7.70
C SER A 46 11.10 0.47 -7.54
N VAL A 47 12.10 0.97 -8.27
CA VAL A 47 12.57 2.36 -8.13
C VAL A 47 12.38 3.13 -9.43
N VAL A 48 11.79 4.33 -9.32
CA VAL A 48 11.79 5.34 -10.37
C VAL A 48 12.74 6.44 -9.91
N THR A 49 13.96 6.49 -10.47
CA THR A 49 14.95 7.49 -10.10
C THR A 49 14.76 8.77 -10.91
N ALA A 50 14.58 9.90 -10.24
CA ALA A 50 14.59 11.20 -10.89
C ALA A 50 16.03 11.67 -11.19
N PRO A 51 16.23 12.57 -12.16
CA PRO A 51 17.48 13.33 -12.26
C PRO A 51 17.79 14.05 -10.95
N VAL A 52 19.07 14.35 -10.73
CA VAL A 52 19.50 15.18 -9.60
C VAL A 52 18.81 16.55 -9.67
N CYS A 53 18.03 16.88 -8.64
CA CYS A 53 17.23 18.10 -8.55
C CYS A 53 17.92 19.15 -7.67
N ARG A 54 17.89 20.39 -8.13
CA ARG A 54 18.65 21.52 -7.57
C ARG A 54 17.81 22.79 -7.44
N ILE A 55 16.79 22.93 -8.27
CA ILE A 55 15.91 24.10 -8.34
C ILE A 55 14.43 23.68 -8.48
N ALA A 56 13.51 24.56 -8.11
CA ALA A 56 12.08 24.26 -8.03
C ALA A 56 11.45 23.62 -9.28
N PRO A 57 11.76 24.06 -10.52
CA PRO A 57 11.21 23.40 -11.71
C PRO A 57 11.61 21.92 -11.85
N GLU A 58 12.80 21.55 -11.38
CA GLU A 58 13.30 20.17 -11.44
C GLU A 58 12.55 19.28 -10.44
N PHE A 59 12.38 19.76 -9.20
CA PHE A 59 11.59 19.06 -8.20
C PHE A 59 10.13 18.90 -8.64
N ALA A 60 9.52 19.94 -9.20
CA ALA A 60 8.15 19.88 -9.73
C ALA A 60 8.02 18.84 -10.86
N ALA A 61 8.98 18.78 -11.78
CA ALA A 61 9.00 17.81 -12.87
C ALA A 61 9.19 16.36 -12.36
N ALA A 62 10.06 16.17 -11.36
CA ALA A 62 10.29 14.86 -10.74
C ALA A 62 9.03 14.35 -10.04
N VAL A 63 8.39 15.18 -9.20
CA VAL A 63 7.13 14.83 -8.51
C VAL A 63 6.02 14.51 -9.52
N THR A 64 5.87 15.32 -10.58
CA THR A 64 4.92 15.05 -11.67
C THR A 64 5.17 13.68 -12.31
N THR A 65 6.43 13.34 -12.56
CA THR A 65 6.80 12.04 -13.14
C THR A 65 6.46 10.89 -12.18
N PHE A 66 6.71 11.05 -10.89
CA PHE A 66 6.37 10.05 -9.88
C PHE A 66 4.86 9.79 -9.78
N GLU A 67 4.05 10.85 -9.80
CA GLU A 67 2.59 10.74 -9.80
C GLU A 67 2.10 10.02 -11.07
N GLN A 68 2.61 10.39 -12.26
CA GLN A 68 2.26 9.73 -13.52
C GLN A 68 2.69 8.26 -13.57
N LYS A 69 3.82 7.92 -12.95
CA LYS A 69 4.31 6.53 -12.85
C LYS A 69 3.63 5.73 -11.74
N GLY A 70 2.73 6.36 -10.97
CA GLY A 70 1.98 5.72 -9.90
C GLY A 70 2.91 5.12 -8.84
N VAL A 71 3.94 5.85 -8.41
CA VAL A 71 4.74 5.43 -7.26
C VAL A 71 3.89 5.50 -5.99
N ASP A 72 4.21 4.70 -4.99
CA ASP A 72 3.50 4.63 -3.71
C ASP A 72 4.08 5.59 -2.67
N ALA A 73 5.35 5.99 -2.79
CA ALA A 73 6.01 6.97 -1.92
C ALA A 73 7.19 7.67 -2.63
N ILE A 74 7.58 8.85 -2.13
CA ILE A 74 8.80 9.56 -2.53
C ILE A 74 9.88 9.31 -1.46
N VAL A 75 11.05 8.84 -1.88
CA VAL A 75 12.23 8.71 -1.04
C VAL A 75 13.21 9.81 -1.40
N THR A 76 13.49 10.73 -0.48
CA THR A 76 14.49 11.78 -0.71
C THR A 76 15.89 11.26 -0.42
N LEU A 77 16.86 11.58 -1.26
CA LEU A 77 18.28 11.26 -1.05
C LEU A 77 19.11 12.54 -1.18
N HIS A 78 19.66 13.03 -0.07
CA HIS A 78 20.42 14.28 -0.07
C HIS A 78 21.89 14.01 -0.39
N LEU A 79 22.30 14.30 -1.63
CA LEU A 79 23.68 14.10 -2.10
C LEU A 79 24.61 15.20 -1.55
N ALA A 80 24.08 16.41 -1.44
CA ALA A 80 24.72 17.54 -0.76
C ALA A 80 23.65 18.40 -0.09
N TYR A 81 24.04 19.53 0.48
CA TYR A 81 23.07 20.55 0.86
C TYR A 81 22.17 20.89 -0.33
N SER A 82 20.89 21.13 -0.08
CA SER A 82 19.96 21.66 -1.07
C SER A 82 18.99 22.57 -0.30
N PRO A 83 18.81 23.83 -0.74
CA PRO A 83 17.91 24.75 -0.05
C PRO A 83 16.49 24.20 -0.05
N SER A 84 15.91 24.01 1.13
CA SER A 84 14.63 23.31 1.28
C SER A 84 13.46 23.97 0.52
N LEU A 85 13.51 25.29 0.36
CA LEU A 85 12.47 26.05 -0.35
C LEU A 85 12.37 25.71 -1.84
N GLU A 86 13.44 25.19 -2.47
CA GLU A 86 13.39 24.74 -3.87
C GLU A 86 12.45 23.54 -4.03
N ALA A 87 12.39 22.65 -3.05
CA ALA A 87 11.56 21.44 -3.12
C ALA A 87 10.20 21.58 -2.42
N LEU A 88 10.05 22.56 -1.51
CA LEU A 88 8.91 22.66 -0.59
C LEU A 88 7.56 22.67 -1.31
N GLU A 89 7.39 23.51 -2.33
CA GLU A 89 6.11 23.63 -3.02
C GLU A 89 5.68 22.30 -3.66
N ALA A 90 6.62 21.62 -4.34
CA ALA A 90 6.34 20.35 -5.01
C ALA A 90 5.99 19.24 -4.01
N LEU A 91 6.73 19.14 -2.91
CA LEU A 91 6.51 18.11 -1.87
C LEU A 91 5.29 18.38 -0.99
N GLN A 92 4.87 19.63 -0.86
CA GLN A 92 3.67 20.02 -0.13
C GLN A 92 2.39 19.72 -0.93
N ARG A 93 2.43 19.84 -2.26
CA ARG A 93 1.26 19.67 -3.13
C ARG A 93 0.90 18.22 -3.43
N THR A 94 1.89 17.33 -3.45
CA THR A 94 1.65 15.92 -3.73
C THR A 94 1.01 15.20 -2.53
N ALA A 95 0.13 14.24 -2.81
CA ALA A 95 -0.42 13.35 -1.79
C ALA A 95 0.53 12.19 -1.44
N LEU A 96 1.58 11.95 -2.25
CA LEU A 96 2.51 10.83 -2.07
C LEU A 96 3.21 10.90 -0.71
N PRO A 97 3.21 9.85 0.12
CA PRO A 97 3.98 9.78 1.36
C PRO A 97 5.47 10.10 1.14
N LEU A 98 6.08 10.77 2.12
CA LEU A 98 7.50 11.17 2.09
C LEU A 98 8.33 10.31 3.05
N ILE A 99 9.42 9.75 2.55
CA ILE A 99 10.43 9.03 3.31
C ILE A 99 11.76 9.77 3.13
N LEU A 100 12.25 10.39 4.19
CA LEU A 100 13.53 11.06 4.21
C LEU A 100 14.63 10.04 4.54
N LEU A 101 15.36 9.60 3.53
CA LEU A 101 16.50 8.71 3.69
C LEU A 101 17.76 9.54 3.98
N ASP A 102 18.18 9.55 5.24
CA ASP A 102 19.39 10.23 5.71
C ASP A 102 20.57 9.26 5.71
N SER A 103 21.23 9.15 4.57
CA SER A 103 22.42 8.32 4.34
C SER A 103 23.52 9.14 3.69
N THR A 104 24.76 8.70 3.86
CA THR A 104 25.99 9.35 3.37
C THR A 104 26.83 8.38 2.56
N MET A 105 27.77 8.88 1.76
CA MET A 105 28.67 8.02 0.97
C MET A 105 29.68 7.27 1.83
N ASP A 106 30.13 7.89 2.92
CA ASP A 106 31.09 7.34 3.87
C ASP A 106 30.37 6.95 5.17
N ALA A 107 30.68 5.77 5.68
CA ALA A 107 30.11 5.24 6.91
C ALA A 107 30.63 5.95 8.18
N ALA A 108 31.86 6.47 8.13
CA ALA A 108 32.50 7.10 9.29
C ALA A 108 33.50 8.17 8.87
N PHE A 109 33.60 9.22 9.70
CA PHE A 109 34.66 10.23 9.60
C PHE A 109 35.71 9.98 10.71
N ALA A 110 36.64 9.07 10.43
CA ALA A 110 37.66 8.61 11.38
C ALA A 110 38.98 9.41 11.27
N PRO A 111 39.89 9.30 12.26
CA PRO A 111 41.24 9.85 12.13
C PRO A 111 41.93 9.38 10.84
N GLY A 112 42.52 10.32 10.09
CA GLY A 112 43.17 10.05 8.81
C GLY A 112 42.26 10.23 7.58
N VAL A 113 40.95 10.42 7.75
CA VAL A 113 40.06 10.83 6.66
C VAL A 113 40.34 12.28 6.26
N SER A 114 40.48 12.53 4.96
CA SER A 114 40.69 13.90 4.45
C SER A 114 39.47 14.78 4.78
N PRO A 115 39.67 16.01 5.30
CA PRO A 115 38.58 16.97 5.49
C PRO A 115 37.78 17.26 4.22
N SER A 116 38.38 17.06 3.03
CA SER A 116 37.68 17.21 1.76
C SER A 116 36.48 16.25 1.61
N ARG A 117 36.45 15.13 2.33
CA ARG A 117 35.31 14.19 2.32
C ARG A 117 34.02 14.80 2.85
N ILE A 118 34.11 15.86 3.66
CA ILE A 118 32.93 16.61 4.11
C ILE A 118 32.12 17.10 2.90
N MET A 119 32.78 17.50 1.80
CA MET A 119 32.11 17.96 0.58
C MET A 119 31.22 16.91 -0.10
N TYR A 120 31.38 15.62 0.23
CA TYR A 120 30.61 14.51 -0.34
C TYR A 120 29.65 13.85 0.66
N ASN A 121 29.62 14.31 1.91
CA ASN A 121 28.85 13.69 2.99
C ASN A 121 28.01 14.69 3.79
N HIS A 122 27.79 15.88 3.25
CA HIS A 122 27.11 16.95 3.97
C HIS A 122 25.62 17.10 3.60
N GLY A 123 25.03 16.09 2.95
CA GLY A 123 23.58 16.04 2.70
C GLY A 123 22.72 16.09 3.97
N VAL A 124 23.25 15.61 5.10
CA VAL A 124 22.58 15.55 6.40
C VAL A 124 21.95 16.88 6.84
N HIS A 125 22.62 18.02 6.63
CA HIS A 125 22.03 19.31 7.01
C HIS A 125 20.96 19.79 6.00
N GLY A 126 20.97 19.28 4.77
CA GLY A 126 19.85 19.43 3.83
C GLY A 126 18.61 18.66 4.28
N VAL A 127 18.79 17.46 4.86
CA VAL A 127 17.68 16.70 5.48
C VAL A 127 17.10 17.49 6.65
N MET A 128 17.95 18.04 7.52
CA MET A 128 17.51 18.86 8.67
C MET A 128 16.75 20.12 8.24
N ASP A 129 17.24 20.83 7.22
CA ASP A 129 16.58 22.00 6.65
C ASP A 129 15.19 21.64 6.09
N LEU A 130 15.12 20.60 5.23
CA LEU A 130 13.87 20.15 4.63
C LEU A 130 12.85 19.69 5.70
N ALA A 131 13.29 18.88 6.66
CA ALA A 131 12.44 18.41 7.75
C ALA A 131 11.87 19.58 8.58
N SER A 132 12.65 20.64 8.81
CA SER A 132 12.21 21.84 9.54
C SER A 132 11.08 22.56 8.82
N VAL A 133 11.20 22.78 7.51
CA VAL A 133 10.16 23.48 6.74
C VAL A 133 8.92 22.61 6.52
N LEU A 134 9.08 21.30 6.29
CA LEU A 134 7.95 20.36 6.16
C LEU A 134 7.11 20.32 7.44
N ARG A 135 7.76 20.25 8.61
CA ARG A 135 7.06 20.32 9.91
C ARG A 135 6.32 21.64 10.09
N ARG A 136 6.91 22.76 9.67
CA ARG A 136 6.29 24.09 9.78
C ARG A 136 5.00 24.22 8.97
N VAL A 137 4.92 23.55 7.81
CA VAL A 137 3.73 23.56 6.95
C VAL A 137 2.76 22.40 7.22
N GLY A 138 3.01 21.60 8.26
CA GLY A 138 2.17 20.44 8.61
C GLY A 138 2.27 19.27 7.64
N ARG A 139 3.35 19.19 6.85
CA ARG A 139 3.57 18.07 5.93
C ARG A 139 4.26 16.91 6.66
N HIS A 140 3.55 15.79 6.79
CA HIS A 140 4.06 14.57 7.43
C HIS A 140 5.12 13.87 6.57
N PHE A 141 6.08 13.26 7.23
CA PHE A 141 7.13 12.44 6.65
C PHE A 141 7.66 11.45 7.67
N GLU A 142 8.27 10.37 7.19
CA GLU A 142 9.07 9.45 7.99
C GLU A 142 10.56 9.70 7.73
N ILE A 143 11.43 9.48 8.73
CA ILE A 143 12.89 9.58 8.57
C ILE A 143 13.51 8.20 8.82
N VAL A 144 14.41 7.79 7.93
CA VAL A 144 15.28 6.64 8.13
C VAL A 144 16.73 7.10 8.01
N ALA A 145 17.44 7.10 9.15
CA ALA A 145 18.83 7.54 9.22
C ALA A 145 19.80 6.36 9.41
N GLY A 146 20.93 6.41 8.72
CA GLY A 146 22.04 5.47 8.82
C GLY A 146 22.73 5.24 7.48
N HIS A 147 23.91 4.63 7.52
CA HIS A 147 24.69 4.33 6.31
C HIS A 147 24.09 3.15 5.54
N ASP A 148 24.14 3.19 4.21
CA ASP A 148 23.50 2.19 3.35
C ASP A 148 24.16 0.79 3.40
N SER A 149 25.37 0.68 3.96
CA SER A 149 26.00 -0.62 4.23
C SER A 149 25.35 -1.37 5.39
N ASP A 150 24.57 -0.70 6.25
CA ASP A 150 23.76 -1.36 7.26
C ASP A 150 22.45 -1.81 6.60
N PRO A 151 22.21 -3.13 6.43
CA PRO A 151 21.01 -3.62 5.78
C PRO A 151 19.73 -3.16 6.49
N GLY A 152 19.78 -2.92 7.81
CA GLY A 152 18.64 -2.46 8.59
C GLY A 152 18.12 -1.08 8.17
N VAL A 153 18.97 -0.23 7.60
CA VAL A 153 18.56 1.08 7.08
C VAL A 153 17.61 0.91 5.91
N LEU A 154 18.02 0.16 4.89
CA LEU A 154 17.21 -0.07 3.70
C LEU A 154 16.03 -1.02 3.99
N ASP A 155 16.14 -1.93 4.96
CA ASP A 155 15.01 -2.77 5.40
C ASP A 155 13.87 -1.92 5.97
N ARG A 156 14.19 -0.95 6.84
CA ARG A 156 13.21 -0.01 7.39
C ARG A 156 12.59 0.86 6.30
N ALA A 157 13.41 1.43 5.42
CA ALA A 157 12.91 2.27 4.34
C ALA A 157 12.01 1.49 3.35
N ALA A 158 12.38 0.25 3.00
CA ALA A 158 11.55 -0.63 2.19
C ALA A 158 10.25 -1.06 2.92
N GLY A 159 10.30 -1.21 4.24
CA GLY A 159 9.11 -1.43 5.08
C GLY A 159 8.10 -0.28 4.98
N LEU A 160 8.58 0.95 5.03
CA LEU A 160 7.74 2.15 4.84
C LEU A 160 7.15 2.21 3.42
N ALA A 161 7.91 1.85 2.40
CA ALA A 161 7.39 1.76 1.03
C ALA A 161 6.26 0.72 0.90
N ARG A 162 6.39 -0.44 1.56
CA ARG A 162 5.32 -1.46 1.64
C ARG A 162 4.09 -0.94 2.39
N ALA A 163 4.28 -0.22 3.48
CA ALA A 163 3.17 0.39 4.24
C ALA A 163 2.43 1.44 3.40
N ALA A 164 3.16 2.30 2.67
CA ALA A 164 2.58 3.28 1.77
C ALA A 164 1.75 2.61 0.65
N ARG A 165 2.25 1.50 0.09
CA ARG A 165 1.50 0.68 -0.86
C ARG A 165 0.22 0.12 -0.24
N GLY A 166 0.29 -0.47 0.96
CA GLY A 166 -0.88 -1.00 1.66
C GLY A 166 -1.94 0.06 1.92
N ALA A 167 -1.54 1.24 2.40
CA ALA A 167 -2.44 2.38 2.60
C ALA A 167 -3.10 2.84 1.28
N ARG A 168 -2.35 2.82 0.18
CA ARG A 168 -2.87 3.15 -1.15
C ARG A 168 -3.89 2.13 -1.66
N GLU A 169 -3.69 0.83 -1.42
CA GLU A 169 -4.63 -0.22 -1.86
C GLU A 169 -5.92 -0.21 -1.03
N MET A 170 -5.81 0.09 0.28
CA MET A 170 -6.98 0.27 1.15
C MET A 170 -7.81 1.50 0.72
N ARG A 171 -7.14 2.61 0.38
CA ARG A 171 -7.79 3.85 -0.05
C ARG A 171 -8.41 3.72 -1.44
N GLY A 172 -9.68 4.09 -1.59
CA GLY A 172 -10.40 3.93 -2.87
C GLY A 172 -10.97 2.53 -3.09
N SER A 173 -10.82 1.62 -2.12
CA SER A 173 -11.35 0.26 -2.21
C SER A 173 -12.88 0.21 -2.03
N ARG A 174 -13.46 -0.94 -2.38
CA ARG A 174 -14.89 -1.20 -2.22
C ARG A 174 -15.10 -2.37 -1.27
N ALA A 175 -16.01 -2.20 -0.32
CA ALA A 175 -16.41 -3.21 0.64
C ALA A 175 -17.88 -3.61 0.45
N LEU A 176 -18.13 -4.90 0.36
CA LEU A 176 -19.49 -5.47 0.35
C LEU A 176 -19.95 -5.73 1.78
N ARG A 177 -21.13 -5.24 2.16
CA ARG A 177 -21.78 -5.63 3.41
C ARG A 177 -23.08 -6.37 3.12
N VAL A 178 -23.18 -7.62 3.55
CA VAL A 178 -24.42 -8.41 3.45
C VAL A 178 -25.15 -8.34 4.80
N GLY A 179 -26.28 -7.64 4.81
CA GLY A 179 -27.02 -7.29 6.02
C GLY A 179 -26.48 -6.03 6.71
N PRO A 180 -27.18 -5.53 7.74
CA PRO A 180 -26.73 -4.37 8.51
C PRO A 180 -25.54 -4.75 9.42
N ALA A 181 -24.81 -3.76 9.92
CA ALA A 181 -23.87 -3.99 11.03
C ALA A 181 -24.61 -4.52 12.28
N PHE A 182 -23.96 -5.39 13.04
CA PHE A 182 -24.53 -5.96 14.25
C PHE A 182 -24.91 -4.88 15.26
N HIS A 183 -26.16 -4.92 15.71
CA HIS A 183 -26.70 -3.88 16.57
C HIS A 183 -26.05 -3.93 17.97
N GLY A 184 -25.51 -2.79 18.43
CA GLY A 184 -24.92 -2.64 19.77
C GLY A 184 -23.40 -2.85 19.84
N MET A 185 -22.72 -3.08 18.71
CA MET A 185 -21.26 -3.22 18.64
C MET A 185 -20.58 -1.87 18.39
N GLY A 186 -20.05 -1.25 19.46
CA GLY A 186 -19.43 0.08 19.39
C GLY A 186 -17.95 0.09 18.96
N ASP A 187 -17.32 -1.07 18.85
CA ASP A 187 -15.91 -1.26 18.53
C ASP A 187 -15.63 -1.31 17.02
N PHE A 188 -16.61 -1.72 16.19
CA PHE A 188 -16.44 -1.79 14.73
C PHE A 188 -17.56 -1.19 13.88
N ALA A 189 -18.66 -0.70 14.47
CA ALA A 189 -19.78 -0.13 13.72
C ALA A 189 -19.45 1.26 13.14
N VAL A 190 -18.50 1.29 12.19
CA VAL A 190 -18.12 2.48 11.45
C VAL A 190 -19.12 2.72 10.33
N THR A 191 -19.63 3.94 10.26
CA THR A 191 -20.62 4.35 9.26
C THR A 191 -19.98 4.46 7.88
N ALA A 192 -20.79 4.27 6.82
CA ALA A 192 -20.32 4.41 5.44
C ALA A 192 -19.75 5.82 5.14
N ASP A 193 -20.29 6.85 5.78
CA ASP A 193 -19.77 8.22 5.66
C ASP A 193 -18.37 8.36 6.22
N VAL A 194 -18.08 7.77 7.39
CA VAL A 194 -16.73 7.77 7.95
C VAL A 194 -15.76 6.96 7.09
N MET A 195 -16.20 5.80 6.57
CA MET A 195 -15.41 4.97 5.65
C MET A 195 -15.01 5.76 4.39
N ARG A 196 -15.95 6.48 3.78
CA ARG A 196 -15.71 7.32 2.60
C ARG A 196 -14.84 8.54 2.93
N ASP A 197 -15.19 9.31 3.96
CA ASP A 197 -14.57 10.60 4.20
C ASP A 197 -13.13 10.46 4.77
N SER A 198 -12.87 9.41 5.56
CA SER A 198 -11.55 9.17 6.16
C SER A 198 -10.64 8.29 5.30
N PHE A 199 -11.22 7.26 4.67
CA PHE A 199 -10.45 6.22 3.96
C PHE A 199 -10.73 6.16 2.47
N ASP A 200 -11.67 6.95 1.93
CA ASP A 200 -12.11 6.86 0.54
C ASP A 200 -12.64 5.45 0.17
N ILE A 201 -13.23 4.75 1.14
CA ILE A 201 -13.78 3.40 0.96
C ILE A 201 -15.27 3.50 0.67
N THR A 202 -15.71 2.89 -0.42
CA THR A 202 -17.14 2.77 -0.74
C THR A 202 -17.69 1.49 -0.12
N VAL A 203 -18.75 1.61 0.68
CA VAL A 203 -19.46 0.47 1.27
C VAL A 203 -20.79 0.28 0.56
N ASP A 204 -20.97 -0.87 -0.08
CA ASP A 204 -22.23 -1.27 -0.68
C ASP A 204 -22.94 -2.28 0.25
N GLU A 205 -24.05 -1.84 0.84
CA GLU A 205 -24.87 -2.69 1.73
C GLU A 205 -26.01 -3.34 0.94
N VAL A 206 -26.12 -4.66 1.03
CA VAL A 206 -27.13 -5.47 0.32
C VAL A 206 -27.86 -6.43 1.26
N GLY A 207 -29.12 -6.72 0.94
CA GLY A 207 -29.87 -7.80 1.58
C GLY A 207 -29.50 -9.18 1.05
N LEU A 208 -30.04 -10.23 1.69
CA LEU A 208 -29.86 -11.61 1.21
C LEU A 208 -30.46 -11.85 -0.17
N GLU A 209 -31.38 -11.00 -0.63
CA GLU A 209 -32.00 -11.10 -1.95
C GLU A 209 -30.96 -10.94 -3.07
N ALA A 210 -29.93 -10.12 -2.84
CA ALA A 210 -28.81 -9.98 -3.79
C ALA A 210 -27.98 -11.26 -3.85
N LEU A 211 -27.74 -11.90 -2.69
CA LEU A 211 -27.03 -13.17 -2.61
C LEU A 211 -27.85 -14.30 -3.24
N ASP A 212 -29.16 -14.36 -2.96
CA ASP A 212 -30.06 -15.32 -3.60
C ASP A 212 -30.02 -15.21 -5.12
N ALA A 213 -30.11 -13.99 -5.65
CA ALA A 213 -30.06 -13.75 -7.08
C ALA A 213 -28.72 -14.16 -7.72
N ALA A 214 -27.61 -14.07 -6.98
CA ALA A 214 -26.31 -14.55 -7.43
C ALA A 214 -26.21 -16.08 -7.37
N ILE A 215 -26.73 -16.70 -6.31
CA ILE A 215 -26.78 -18.15 -6.11
C ILE A 215 -27.59 -18.84 -7.20
N LEU A 216 -28.77 -18.31 -7.54
CA LEU A 216 -29.65 -18.89 -8.56
C LEU A 216 -29.02 -18.94 -9.97
N LYS A 217 -27.94 -18.18 -10.19
CA LYS A 217 -27.21 -18.18 -11.45
C LYS A 217 -26.09 -19.23 -11.48
N VAL A 218 -25.74 -19.86 -10.36
CA VAL A 218 -24.63 -20.82 -10.27
C VAL A 218 -25.07 -22.14 -10.91
N GLY A 219 -24.33 -22.58 -11.94
CA GLY A 219 -24.61 -23.82 -12.66
C GLY A 219 -24.12 -25.07 -11.94
N ASP A 220 -24.72 -26.22 -12.24
CA ASP A 220 -24.34 -27.50 -11.63
C ASP A 220 -22.90 -27.92 -11.97
N ASP A 221 -22.40 -27.55 -13.16
CA ASP A 221 -21.03 -27.81 -13.60
C ASP A 221 -20.00 -27.00 -12.78
N GLU A 222 -20.30 -25.74 -12.47
CA GLU A 222 -19.44 -24.89 -11.62
C GLU A 222 -19.35 -25.45 -10.20
N ILE A 223 -20.48 -25.92 -9.67
CA ILE A 223 -20.53 -26.58 -8.36
C ILE A 223 -19.69 -27.86 -8.41
N ALA A 224 -19.84 -28.69 -9.44
CA ALA A 224 -19.07 -29.92 -9.58
C ALA A 224 -17.55 -29.66 -9.67
N ALA A 225 -17.15 -28.63 -10.41
CA ALA A 225 -15.75 -28.21 -10.54
C ALA A 225 -15.18 -27.72 -9.20
N GLU A 226 -15.92 -26.87 -8.48
CA GLU A 226 -15.47 -26.35 -7.18
C GLU A 226 -15.39 -27.46 -6.12
N LEU A 227 -16.34 -28.41 -6.10
CA LEU A 227 -16.28 -29.60 -5.24
C LEU A 227 -15.05 -30.46 -5.52
N ALA A 228 -14.69 -30.64 -6.79
CA ALA A 228 -13.49 -31.38 -7.17
C ALA A 228 -12.22 -30.63 -6.72
N ALA A 229 -12.18 -29.31 -6.90
CA ALA A 229 -11.07 -28.47 -6.45
C ALA A 229 -10.92 -28.48 -4.92
N ASP A 230 -12.03 -28.46 -4.17
CA ASP A 230 -12.00 -28.57 -2.71
C ASP A 230 -11.40 -29.93 -2.27
N ARG A 231 -11.75 -31.04 -2.93
CA ARG A 231 -11.21 -32.38 -2.61
C ARG A 231 -9.73 -32.54 -2.96
N GLU A 232 -9.24 -31.80 -3.94
CA GLU A 232 -7.82 -31.76 -4.28
C GLU A 232 -7.01 -30.99 -3.22
N ARG A 233 -7.60 -29.94 -2.64
CA ARG A 233 -6.91 -29.02 -1.73
C ARG A 233 -7.07 -29.36 -0.26
N TYR A 234 -8.16 -30.02 0.12
CA TYR A 234 -8.56 -30.19 1.51
C TYR A 234 -9.01 -31.63 1.81
N THR A 235 -8.82 -32.04 3.06
CA THR A 235 -9.52 -33.20 3.60
C THR A 235 -10.99 -32.84 3.81
N CYS A 236 -11.88 -33.49 3.05
CA CYS A 236 -13.31 -33.22 3.10
C CYS A 236 -14.03 -34.28 3.94
N ASP A 237 -14.20 -34.01 5.24
CA ASP A 237 -15.04 -34.82 6.15
C ASP A 237 -16.42 -34.17 6.33
N ILE A 238 -17.25 -34.26 5.29
CA ILE A 238 -18.56 -33.61 5.20
C ILE A 238 -19.47 -34.43 4.27
N SER A 239 -20.79 -34.38 4.51
CA SER A 239 -21.75 -35.04 3.62
C SER A 239 -21.69 -34.41 2.20
N PRO A 240 -21.88 -35.21 1.13
CA PRO A 240 -21.92 -34.66 -0.23
C PRO A 240 -22.99 -33.58 -0.43
N GLU A 241 -24.10 -33.69 0.29
CA GLU A 241 -25.22 -32.74 0.24
C GLU A 241 -24.85 -31.40 0.90
N ASP A 242 -24.31 -31.42 2.12
CA ASP A 242 -23.89 -30.21 2.83
C ASP A 242 -22.73 -29.51 2.11
N HIS A 243 -21.79 -30.27 1.54
CA HIS A 243 -20.70 -29.72 0.74
C HIS A 243 -21.23 -29.02 -0.51
N ARG A 244 -22.16 -29.66 -1.22
CA ARG A 244 -22.81 -29.08 -2.39
C ARG A 244 -23.57 -27.80 -2.03
N ARG A 245 -24.30 -27.79 -0.90
CA ARG A 245 -25.01 -26.62 -0.39
C ARG A 245 -24.06 -25.46 -0.10
N ALA A 246 -23.01 -25.71 0.69
CA ALA A 246 -22.00 -24.71 1.05
C ALA A 246 -21.27 -24.14 -0.19
N VAL A 247 -20.90 -24.99 -1.15
CA VAL A 247 -20.27 -24.57 -2.40
C VAL A 247 -21.21 -23.71 -3.24
N ARG A 248 -22.48 -24.07 -3.35
CA ARG A 248 -23.46 -23.28 -4.11
C ARG A 248 -23.61 -21.86 -3.55
N VAL A 249 -23.84 -21.72 -2.25
CA VAL A 249 -23.93 -20.39 -1.60
C VAL A 249 -22.61 -19.63 -1.76
N GLY A 250 -21.49 -20.32 -1.56
CA GLY A 250 -20.15 -19.77 -1.73
C GLY A 250 -19.90 -19.20 -3.13
N LEU A 251 -20.21 -19.95 -4.19
CA LEU A 251 -20.06 -19.47 -5.57
C LEU A 251 -20.97 -18.26 -5.86
N GLY A 252 -22.16 -18.19 -5.25
CA GLY A 252 -23.01 -17.01 -5.31
C GLY A 252 -22.35 -15.77 -4.68
N LEU A 253 -21.78 -15.94 -3.48
CA LEU A 253 -21.03 -14.87 -2.81
C LEU A 253 -19.81 -14.44 -3.63
N ARG A 254 -19.03 -15.40 -4.16
CA ARG A 254 -17.87 -15.12 -5.03
C ARG A 254 -18.25 -14.23 -6.21
N ARG A 255 -19.36 -14.55 -6.87
CA ARG A 255 -19.88 -13.75 -8.00
C ARG A 255 -20.27 -12.34 -7.57
N LEU A 256 -20.86 -12.14 -6.40
CA LEU A 256 -21.14 -10.80 -5.89
C LEU A 256 -19.85 -10.00 -5.67
N ILE A 257 -18.86 -10.61 -5.01
CA ILE A 257 -17.54 -10.01 -4.76
C ILE A 257 -16.90 -9.57 -6.07
N GLU A 258 -16.79 -10.50 -7.02
CA GLU A 258 -16.12 -10.28 -8.31
C GLU A 258 -16.84 -9.28 -9.20
N SER A 259 -18.18 -9.38 -9.31
CA SER A 259 -18.97 -8.49 -10.18
C SER A 259 -19.04 -7.05 -9.67
N GLY A 260 -19.00 -6.85 -8.34
CA GLY A 260 -18.93 -5.51 -7.75
C GLY A 260 -17.51 -4.95 -7.63
N GLY A 261 -16.48 -5.76 -7.90
CA GLY A 261 -15.08 -5.35 -7.74
C GLY A 261 -14.72 -5.11 -6.28
N TYR A 262 -15.27 -5.90 -5.36
CA TYR A 262 -15.05 -5.75 -3.93
C TYR A 262 -13.72 -6.39 -3.51
N GLY A 263 -12.87 -5.61 -2.84
CA GLY A 263 -11.64 -6.09 -2.21
C GLY A 263 -11.86 -6.58 -0.78
N ALA A 264 -12.99 -6.20 -0.18
CA ALA A 264 -13.36 -6.55 1.18
C ALA A 264 -14.83 -6.94 1.27
N MET A 265 -15.17 -7.76 2.25
CA MET A 265 -16.56 -8.12 2.53
C MET A 265 -16.83 -8.33 4.02
N SER A 266 -18.09 -8.15 4.40
CA SER A 266 -18.61 -8.52 5.70
C SER A 266 -20.03 -9.05 5.61
N ILE A 267 -20.37 -10.00 6.47
CA ILE A 267 -21.67 -10.67 6.48
C ILE A 267 -22.17 -10.71 7.92
N ASN A 268 -23.34 -10.12 8.17
CA ASN A 268 -24.02 -10.26 9.45
C ASN A 268 -24.84 -11.56 9.47
N PHE A 269 -24.55 -12.48 10.39
CA PHE A 269 -25.27 -13.76 10.48
C PHE A 269 -26.75 -13.59 10.86
N GLU A 270 -27.15 -12.48 11.50
CA GLU A 270 -28.53 -12.24 11.93
C GLU A 270 -29.54 -12.18 10.77
N VAL A 271 -29.07 -11.97 9.53
CA VAL A 271 -29.95 -11.99 8.36
C VAL A 271 -30.29 -13.42 7.90
N PHE A 272 -29.54 -14.43 8.31
CA PHE A 272 -29.77 -15.85 7.97
C PHE A 272 -30.77 -16.51 8.92
N LYS A 273 -32.06 -16.14 8.78
CA LYS A 273 -33.14 -16.57 9.68
C LYS A 273 -33.83 -17.89 9.32
N THR A 274 -33.63 -18.37 8.10
CA THR A 274 -34.26 -19.60 7.58
C THR A 274 -33.38 -20.27 6.53
N ALA A 275 -33.52 -21.58 6.39
CA ALA A 275 -32.93 -22.37 5.31
C ALA A 275 -33.86 -22.50 4.07
N ASP A 276 -35.09 -21.96 4.13
CA ASP A 276 -36.07 -22.03 3.04
C ASP A 276 -35.84 -20.96 1.95
N ARG A 277 -34.59 -20.72 1.57
CA ARG A 277 -34.20 -19.75 0.52
C ARG A 277 -32.87 -20.16 -0.13
N PRO A 278 -32.46 -19.59 -1.27
CA PRO A 278 -31.18 -19.95 -1.90
C PRO A 278 -29.94 -19.71 -0.99
N ALA A 279 -29.89 -18.61 -0.26
CA ALA A 279 -28.90 -18.33 0.79
C ALA A 279 -29.27 -19.06 2.11
N ASP A 280 -29.23 -20.40 2.07
CA ASP A 280 -29.66 -21.29 3.16
C ASP A 280 -28.58 -21.61 4.20
N THR A 281 -27.34 -21.16 4.00
CA THR A 281 -26.22 -21.36 4.93
C THR A 281 -25.27 -20.17 4.94
N MET A 282 -24.63 -19.93 6.08
CA MET A 282 -23.55 -18.93 6.18
C MET A 282 -22.36 -19.36 5.31
N PRO A 283 -21.89 -18.52 4.37
CA PRO A 283 -20.87 -18.91 3.38
C PRO A 283 -19.43 -18.92 3.93
N PHE A 284 -19.20 -19.44 5.14
CA PHE A 284 -17.87 -19.43 5.78
C PHE A 284 -16.77 -20.14 4.99
N LEU A 285 -17.12 -21.22 4.25
CA LEU A 285 -16.18 -21.91 3.37
C LEU A 285 -15.68 -20.96 2.28
N GLU A 286 -16.57 -20.18 1.68
CA GLU A 286 -16.17 -19.21 0.67
C GLU A 286 -15.47 -18.00 1.27
N VAL A 287 -15.88 -17.54 2.45
CA VAL A 287 -15.17 -16.48 3.18
C VAL A 287 -13.70 -16.86 3.39
N SER A 288 -13.45 -18.08 3.87
CA SER A 288 -12.08 -18.62 4.05
C SER A 288 -11.31 -18.68 2.73
N LYS A 289 -11.95 -19.19 1.66
CA LYS A 289 -11.33 -19.25 0.33
C LYS A 289 -11.10 -17.85 -0.27
N GLY A 290 -11.96 -16.88 0.02
CA GLY A 290 -11.86 -15.49 -0.37
C GLY A 290 -10.65 -14.82 0.27
N MET A 291 -10.49 -14.96 1.58
CA MET A 291 -9.30 -14.49 2.31
C MET A 291 -8.01 -15.08 1.74
N ALA A 292 -7.99 -16.38 1.43
CA ALA A 292 -6.83 -17.01 0.79
C ALA A 292 -6.51 -16.45 -0.61
N ARG A 293 -7.51 -15.88 -1.30
CA ARG A 293 -7.32 -15.17 -2.57
C ARG A 293 -6.99 -13.69 -2.39
N GLY A 294 -6.99 -13.18 -1.16
CA GLY A 294 -6.72 -11.78 -0.78
C GLY A 294 -7.95 -10.89 -0.67
N VAL A 295 -9.16 -11.46 -0.50
CA VAL A 295 -10.36 -10.66 -0.21
C VAL A 295 -10.48 -10.52 1.30
N GLY A 296 -10.44 -9.30 1.81
CA GLY A 296 -10.53 -9.05 3.24
C GLY A 296 -11.89 -9.40 3.82
N TYR A 297 -11.91 -9.87 5.07
CA TYR A 297 -13.14 -10.22 5.78
C TYR A 297 -13.13 -9.72 7.23
N GLY A 298 -14.25 -9.15 7.65
CA GLY A 298 -14.61 -8.89 9.04
C GLY A 298 -16.01 -9.45 9.27
N GLY A 299 -16.24 -10.06 10.43
CA GLY A 299 -17.55 -10.63 10.75
C GLY A 299 -18.61 -9.56 11.05
N GLU A 300 -19.87 -9.96 11.14
CA GLU A 300 -20.92 -9.18 11.80
C GLU A 300 -21.18 -7.75 11.23
N GLY A 301 -20.80 -7.50 9.98
CA GLY A 301 -20.93 -6.19 9.31
C GLY A 301 -19.71 -5.25 9.47
N ASP A 302 -18.62 -5.71 10.07
CA ASP A 302 -17.34 -5.00 10.18
C ASP A 302 -16.62 -4.89 8.82
N VAL A 303 -16.91 -3.81 8.12
CA VAL A 303 -16.26 -3.46 6.85
C VAL A 303 -14.93 -2.70 7.03
N LEU A 304 -14.65 -2.17 8.23
CA LEU A 304 -13.39 -1.48 8.49
C LEU A 304 -12.25 -2.50 8.60
N THR A 305 -12.43 -3.51 9.45
CA THR A 305 -11.46 -4.60 9.57
C THR A 305 -11.36 -5.35 8.25
N ALA A 306 -12.48 -5.61 7.58
CA ALA A 306 -12.46 -6.25 6.25
C ALA A 306 -11.57 -5.48 5.27
N ALA A 307 -11.70 -4.15 5.19
CA ALA A 307 -10.88 -3.34 4.30
C ALA A 307 -9.41 -3.25 4.71
N LEU A 308 -9.11 -3.35 6.01
CA LEU A 308 -7.74 -3.33 6.53
C LEU A 308 -6.96 -4.61 6.20
N VAL A 309 -7.63 -5.76 6.22
CA VAL A 309 -6.97 -7.08 6.06
C VAL A 309 -7.08 -7.65 4.65
N GLY A 310 -7.72 -6.93 3.73
CA GLY A 310 -7.87 -7.28 2.30
C GLY A 310 -6.76 -6.75 1.40
#